data_AF-A0A8X7NKL5-F1
#
_entry.id   AF-A0A8X7NKL5-F1
#
_cell.length_a   1.000
_cell.length_b   1.000
_cell.length_c   1.000
_cell.angle_alpha   90.00
_cell.angle_beta   90.00
_cell.angle_gamma   90.00
#
_symmetry.space_group_name_H-M   'P 1'
#
loop_
_entity.id
_entity.type
_entity.pdbx_description
1 polymer ?
#
loop_
_entity_poly.entity_id
_entity_poly.type
_entity_poly.pdbx_seq_one_letter_code
_entity_poly.pdbx_strand_id
1 'polypeptide(L)'
;MFRQSDPKSPLGDRTKSPSKSNPVTPTKKINKISVSDKGFSIGDITKRDTSPGSPSRNGITRSHWKQSQSQSQLTCKLCGKRLNVKNGIVNCRKCGDLFCNDHTHYRVKLRNPVGDERLPQYESSKDGIWCRCCETCFEGGRVTEVNFRDRTMEFVNKRQEQLDLNKLHRTKVQRNFIKLANLMVEKKSVEKRSILSLFQMVDDDEKSITGANWAMDNNVTNCTICFTKFNFLIRKHHCRLCGEIVCDDSNGVRRNCSMFVPLSVFVEKLPNLNYSAKFRDEFDLRDDDLRFRCCVNCKNSLLHDWKREYDSNDFHYEEIFALYEGMLAQKQYVEKIMPAFEQGTSTEDEAKTGHKLTMSLKDLENSILYFKKKFFYKENETLLVREEYLQYNRILLNIYQGMGTFLHDNLVEFKAISDKNKPQQLKPKKEETAVAPRLTKKQIRELREQLMVLNEQKFLVENQIQQFTKDRKFDELDALIINKEEISDTINQLEEELGEFGF
;
A
#
# COMPACT_ATOMS: atom_id res chain seq x y z
N MET A 1 -13.01 48.46 19.06
CA MET A 1 -12.72 49.78 18.45
C MET A 1 -12.51 49.57 16.94
N PHE A 2 -13.38 50.19 16.14
CA PHE A 2 -13.32 50.64 14.71
C PHE A 2 -12.26 50.04 13.74
N ARG A 3 -12.64 49.41 12.59
CA ARG A 3 -12.96 49.98 11.23
C ARG A 3 -11.75 50.70 10.58
N GLN A 4 -11.37 50.65 9.29
CA GLN A 4 -11.96 50.35 7.96
C GLN A 4 -10.79 50.48 6.91
N SER A 5 -10.62 49.60 5.91
CA SER A 5 -10.86 49.78 4.44
C SER A 5 -10.52 51.13 3.75
N ASP A 6 -9.55 51.11 2.80
CA ASP A 6 -9.49 51.67 1.40
C ASP A 6 -9.88 53.15 1.08
N PRO A 7 -9.66 53.76 -0.13
CA PRO A 7 -8.75 53.53 -1.31
C PRO A 7 -8.20 54.82 -2.06
N LYS A 8 -7.51 54.59 -3.21
CA LYS A 8 -7.46 55.36 -4.52
C LYS A 8 -6.58 56.64 -4.76
N SER A 9 -5.70 56.51 -5.78
CA SER A 9 -5.28 57.37 -6.95
C SER A 9 -5.28 58.91 -6.90
N PRO A 10 -4.43 59.64 -7.69
CA PRO A 10 -4.71 59.85 -9.13
C PRO A 10 -3.49 60.08 -10.09
N LEU A 11 -3.84 60.13 -11.39
CA LEU A 11 -3.04 60.38 -12.60
C LEU A 11 -2.53 61.84 -12.76
N GLY A 12 -1.49 62.02 -13.60
CA GLY A 12 -1.11 63.30 -14.21
C GLY A 12 -0.52 63.11 -15.62
N ASP A 13 -1.18 63.72 -16.60
CA ASP A 13 -0.93 63.71 -18.06
C ASP A 13 -0.25 65.02 -18.50
N ARG A 14 0.54 65.03 -19.59
CA ARG A 14 0.86 66.24 -20.40
C ARG A 14 1.63 65.93 -21.71
N THR A 15 0.85 65.70 -22.75
CA THR A 15 0.92 66.29 -24.12
C THR A 15 2.13 67.14 -24.56
N LYS A 16 2.66 66.86 -25.77
CA LYS A 16 2.74 67.81 -26.91
C LYS A 16 3.11 67.12 -28.24
N SER A 17 2.47 67.59 -29.31
CA SER A 17 2.44 67.12 -30.71
C SER A 17 3.18 68.14 -31.64
N PRO A 18 3.02 68.16 -32.99
CA PRO A 18 3.73 67.31 -33.96
C PRO A 18 4.32 68.11 -35.18
N SER A 19 5.03 67.46 -36.11
CA SER A 19 5.19 67.96 -37.49
C SER A 19 5.09 66.84 -38.55
N LYS A 20 4.29 67.13 -39.58
CA LYS A 20 3.81 66.31 -40.73
C LYS A 20 4.95 66.10 -41.77
N SER A 21 4.95 65.21 -42.77
CA SER A 21 3.86 64.75 -43.67
C SER A 21 4.29 63.53 -44.56
N ASN A 22 3.46 62.46 -44.57
CA ASN A 22 2.74 61.77 -45.68
C ASN A 22 3.34 61.57 -47.10
N PRO A 23 2.74 60.69 -47.97
CA PRO A 23 2.10 59.37 -47.77
C PRO A 23 2.37 58.34 -48.93
N VAL A 24 2.18 57.03 -48.71
CA VAL A 24 1.75 56.11 -49.79
C VAL A 24 0.75 55.06 -49.24
N THR A 25 -0.31 54.85 -50.01
CA THR A 25 -1.63 54.26 -49.72
C THR A 25 -1.64 52.80 -49.21
N PRO A 26 -2.54 52.42 -48.28
CA PRO A 26 -2.66 51.07 -47.74
C PRO A 26 -3.50 50.14 -48.64
N THR A 27 -3.08 48.89 -48.82
CA THR A 27 -3.90 47.84 -49.44
C THR A 27 -4.77 47.13 -48.40
N LYS A 28 -6.01 46.85 -48.83
CA LYS A 28 -7.19 46.55 -48.02
C LYS A 28 -7.03 45.33 -47.12
N LYS A 29 -7.41 45.49 -45.85
CA LYS A 29 -7.78 44.41 -44.93
C LYS A 29 -8.99 43.66 -45.48
N ILE A 30 -8.91 42.34 -45.47
CA ILE A 30 -10.10 41.50 -45.29
C ILE A 30 -9.87 40.72 -44.01
N ASN A 31 -10.48 41.19 -42.92
CA ASN A 31 -10.69 40.38 -41.73
C ASN A 31 -11.97 39.57 -41.96
N LYS A 32 -11.92 38.25 -41.84
CA LYS A 32 -13.10 37.43 -41.55
C LYS A 32 -12.85 36.68 -40.26
N ILE A 33 -13.75 36.91 -39.30
CA ILE A 33 -13.83 36.27 -37.99
C ILE A 33 -14.96 35.24 -38.07
N SER A 34 -14.81 34.07 -37.42
CA SER A 34 -15.94 33.33 -36.82
C SER A 34 -15.47 32.57 -35.57
N VAL A 35 -16.41 32.32 -34.65
CA VAL A 35 -16.23 32.19 -33.19
C VAL A 35 -16.47 30.75 -32.68
N SER A 36 -15.64 30.35 -31.71
CA SER A 36 -15.73 29.28 -30.65
C SER A 36 -16.08 27.83 -31.04
N ASP A 37 -15.75 26.76 -30.28
CA ASP A 37 -15.17 26.58 -28.94
C ASP A 37 -13.86 25.78 -29.03
N LYS A 38 -12.89 26.11 -28.16
CA LYS A 38 -11.51 25.58 -28.07
C LYS A 38 -10.49 26.25 -29.01
N GLY A 39 -10.04 27.45 -28.65
CA GLY A 39 -8.75 27.94 -29.14
C GLY A 39 -8.21 29.11 -28.33
N PHE A 40 -6.95 29.02 -27.84
CA PHE A 40 -5.80 29.66 -28.48
C PHE A 40 -4.51 29.46 -27.64
N SER A 41 -3.40 29.12 -28.29
CA SER A 41 -2.08 29.56 -27.82
C SER A 41 -1.22 29.89 -29.03
N ILE A 42 -1.15 31.20 -29.27
CA ILE A 42 -0.20 31.86 -30.15
C ILE A 42 1.18 31.70 -29.53
N GLY A 43 2.11 31.16 -30.30
CA GLY A 43 3.53 31.32 -30.00
C GLY A 43 3.90 32.78 -30.09
N ASP A 44 4.71 33.24 -29.14
CA ASP A 44 5.43 34.50 -29.22
C ASP A 44 6.20 34.57 -30.54
N ILE A 45 5.64 35.27 -31.52
CA ILE A 45 6.37 35.77 -32.68
C ILE A 45 6.50 37.27 -32.47
N THR A 46 7.51 37.65 -31.69
CA THR A 46 8.10 38.97 -31.82
C THR A 46 9.41 38.86 -32.58
N LYS A 47 9.41 39.52 -33.75
CA LYS A 47 10.53 39.93 -34.60
C LYS A 47 11.09 38.89 -35.57
N ARG A 48 11.18 39.37 -36.81
CA ARG A 48 11.87 38.75 -37.95
C ARG A 48 13.34 38.66 -37.59
N ASP A 49 13.91 37.45 -37.60
CA ASP A 49 15.35 37.25 -37.72
C ASP A 49 15.62 36.26 -38.85
N THR A 50 16.03 36.82 -39.97
CA THR A 50 16.73 36.16 -41.06
C THR A 50 18.16 35.85 -40.59
N SER A 51 18.45 34.60 -40.18
CA SER A 51 19.73 33.87 -40.36
C SER A 51 19.77 32.56 -39.56
N PRO A 52 20.35 31.47 -40.09
CA PRO A 52 20.52 30.20 -39.39
C PRO A 52 21.81 30.21 -38.57
N GLY A 53 21.80 30.77 -37.35
CA GLY A 53 23.05 30.82 -36.57
C GLY A 53 23.01 31.27 -35.11
N SER A 54 21.91 31.79 -34.58
CA SER A 54 21.87 32.23 -33.18
C SER A 54 20.73 31.56 -32.39
N PRO A 55 21.01 31.02 -31.19
CA PRO A 55 19.95 30.59 -30.29
C PRO A 55 19.26 31.85 -29.76
N SER A 56 17.95 31.99 -30.02
CA SER A 56 17.15 32.99 -29.30
C SER A 56 17.31 32.75 -27.80
N ARG A 57 17.50 33.82 -27.01
CA ARG A 57 17.80 33.77 -25.57
C ARG A 57 16.94 32.82 -24.70
N ASN A 58 15.78 32.38 -25.19
CA ASN A 58 14.82 31.52 -24.49
C ASN A 58 14.43 30.22 -25.25
N GLY A 59 15.24 29.76 -26.22
CA GLY A 59 14.89 28.63 -27.10
C GLY A 59 15.88 27.45 -27.06
N ILE A 60 15.36 26.23 -27.22
CA ILE A 60 16.20 25.04 -27.46
C ILE A 60 16.82 25.09 -28.86
N THR A 61 18.11 24.76 -28.94
CA THR A 61 18.89 24.71 -30.17
C THR A 61 18.27 23.78 -31.21
N ARG A 62 18.36 24.19 -32.47
CA ARG A 62 17.85 23.44 -33.63
C ARG A 62 18.99 22.85 -34.49
N SER A 63 20.23 22.95 -34.04
CA SER A 63 21.40 22.45 -34.78
C SER A 63 21.32 20.96 -35.11
N HIS A 64 20.64 20.18 -34.26
CA HIS A 64 20.47 18.74 -34.41
C HIS A 64 19.25 18.34 -35.26
N TRP A 65 18.49 19.31 -35.80
CA TRP A 65 17.28 19.00 -36.56
C TRP A 65 17.63 18.47 -37.95
N LYS A 66 17.06 17.31 -38.29
CA LYS A 66 17.21 16.74 -39.64
C LYS A 66 16.51 17.63 -40.66
N GLN A 67 17.26 18.04 -41.67
CA GLN A 67 16.77 18.88 -42.75
C GLN A 67 16.03 18.06 -43.81
N SER A 68 15.04 18.69 -44.44
CA SER A 68 14.29 18.13 -45.56
C SER A 68 15.11 18.22 -46.85
N GLN A 69 16.06 17.31 -47.07
CA GLN A 69 16.94 17.38 -48.25
C GLN A 69 16.23 16.97 -49.57
N SER A 70 15.01 16.43 -49.54
CA SER A 70 14.14 16.31 -50.74
C SER A 70 12.66 16.08 -50.37
N GLN A 71 11.72 16.56 -51.21
CA GLN A 71 10.28 16.31 -51.02
C GLN A 71 9.88 14.82 -51.09
N SER A 72 10.75 13.95 -51.61
CA SER A 72 10.53 12.52 -51.78
C SER A 72 10.86 11.67 -50.54
N GLN A 73 11.48 12.25 -49.49
CA GLN A 73 11.90 11.50 -48.28
C GLN A 73 11.33 12.07 -46.96
N LEU A 74 10.31 12.91 -47.01
CA LEU A 74 9.63 13.43 -45.82
C LEU A 74 8.67 12.39 -45.23
N THR A 75 9.15 11.44 -44.45
CA THR A 75 8.31 10.45 -43.76
C THR A 75 8.36 10.61 -42.25
N CYS A 76 7.25 10.31 -41.58
CA CYS A 76 7.21 10.23 -40.13
C CYS A 76 8.09 9.06 -39.65
N LYS A 77 9.01 9.30 -38.72
CA LYS A 77 9.87 8.24 -38.17
C LYS A 77 9.09 7.10 -37.49
N LEU A 78 7.92 7.37 -36.89
CA LEU A 78 7.13 6.37 -36.19
C LEU A 78 6.14 5.63 -37.11
N CYS A 79 5.27 6.34 -37.83
CA CYS A 79 4.23 5.69 -38.64
C CYS A 79 4.55 5.56 -40.12
N GLY A 80 5.72 6.03 -40.58
CA GLY A 80 6.14 5.96 -41.99
C GLY A 80 5.35 6.84 -42.96
N LYS A 81 4.25 7.47 -42.52
CA LYS A 81 3.39 8.31 -43.39
C LYS A 81 4.18 9.49 -43.97
N ARG A 82 3.95 9.78 -45.26
CA ARG A 82 4.53 10.95 -45.92
C ARG A 82 4.01 12.24 -45.28
N LEU A 83 4.91 13.07 -44.79
CA LEU A 83 4.62 14.33 -44.12
C LEU A 83 4.28 15.41 -45.16
N ASN A 84 3.24 16.17 -44.86
CA ASN A 84 2.73 17.28 -45.65
C ASN A 84 2.13 18.34 -44.72
N VAL A 85 1.65 19.45 -45.30
CA VAL A 85 1.11 20.57 -44.53
C VAL A 85 -0.13 20.17 -43.70
N LYS A 86 -0.91 19.17 -44.13
CA LYS A 86 -2.12 18.73 -43.43
C LYS A 86 -1.82 17.84 -42.23
N ASN A 87 -0.95 16.84 -42.36
CA ASN A 87 -0.60 15.94 -41.25
C ASN A 87 0.56 16.46 -40.38
N GLY A 88 1.25 17.50 -40.82
CA GLY A 88 2.28 18.22 -40.07
C GLY A 88 3.70 17.74 -40.39
N ILE A 89 4.62 18.70 -40.51
CA ILE A 89 6.07 18.46 -40.68
C ILE A 89 6.75 18.99 -39.41
N VAL A 90 6.98 18.12 -38.43
CA VAL A 90 7.40 18.54 -37.08
C VAL A 90 8.68 17.83 -36.65
N ASN A 91 9.74 18.58 -36.36
CA ASN A 91 10.93 18.03 -35.70
C ASN A 91 10.71 17.92 -34.18
N CYS A 92 11.06 16.78 -33.60
CA CYS A 92 11.13 16.63 -32.14
C CYS A 92 12.23 17.54 -31.57
N ARG A 93 11.95 18.28 -30.49
CA ARG A 93 12.92 19.23 -29.90
C ARG A 93 14.05 18.54 -29.11
N LYS A 94 13.94 17.24 -28.82
CA LYS A 94 14.96 16.44 -28.11
C LYS A 94 15.87 15.68 -29.07
N CYS A 95 15.31 14.92 -30.01
CA CYS A 95 16.10 14.09 -30.93
C CYS A 95 16.30 14.69 -32.33
N GLY A 96 15.50 15.68 -32.75
CA GLY A 96 15.62 16.34 -34.05
C GLY A 96 15.02 15.60 -35.24
N ASP A 97 14.51 14.37 -35.04
CA ASP A 97 13.83 13.59 -36.08
C ASP A 97 12.46 14.18 -36.48
N LEU A 98 11.99 13.81 -37.67
CA LEU A 98 10.73 14.28 -38.28
C LEU A 98 9.53 13.38 -37.98
N PHE A 99 8.41 13.99 -37.66
CA PHE A 99 7.15 13.32 -37.30
C PHE A 99 5.93 14.11 -37.77
N CYS A 100 4.77 13.44 -37.81
CA CYS A 100 3.48 14.08 -37.99
C CYS A 100 3.00 14.71 -36.66
N ASN A 101 1.90 15.47 -36.72
CA ASN A 101 1.32 16.11 -35.55
C ASN A 101 0.92 15.10 -34.47
N ASP A 102 0.30 13.99 -34.87
CA ASP A 102 -0.18 12.94 -33.96
C ASP A 102 0.96 12.26 -33.21
N HIS A 103 2.15 12.12 -33.81
CA HIS A 103 3.29 11.50 -33.14
C HIS A 103 4.23 12.49 -32.45
N THR A 104 3.82 13.76 -32.33
CA THR A 104 4.58 14.78 -31.60
C THR A 104 3.75 15.59 -30.61
N HIS A 105 2.54 15.15 -30.24
CA HIS A 105 1.68 15.94 -29.35
C HIS A 105 2.18 15.99 -27.89
N TYR A 106 3.25 15.27 -27.57
CA TYR A 106 3.86 15.22 -26.24
C TYR A 106 4.74 16.43 -25.92
N ARG A 107 4.98 16.65 -24.62
CA ARG A 107 5.82 17.74 -24.12
C ARG A 107 6.80 17.24 -23.06
N VAL A 108 8.04 17.69 -23.14
CA VAL A 108 9.11 17.43 -22.18
C VAL A 108 9.83 18.72 -21.83
N LYS A 109 10.45 18.77 -20.66
CA LYS A 109 11.22 19.92 -20.19
C LYS A 109 12.69 19.72 -20.51
N LEU A 110 13.28 20.61 -21.31
CA LEU A 110 14.62 20.46 -21.88
C LEU A 110 15.52 21.66 -21.54
N ARG A 111 16.83 21.44 -21.50
CA ARG A 111 17.86 22.48 -21.57
C ARG A 111 18.71 22.32 -22.83
N ASN A 112 19.42 23.39 -23.20
CA ASN A 112 20.42 23.32 -24.26
C ASN A 112 21.61 22.42 -23.84
N PRO A 113 22.28 21.76 -24.80
CA PRO A 113 23.46 20.96 -24.52
C PRO A 113 24.58 21.81 -23.89
N VAL A 114 25.29 21.25 -22.90
CA VAL A 114 26.43 21.88 -22.22
C VAL A 114 27.68 21.00 -22.39
N GLY A 115 28.84 21.61 -22.66
CA GLY A 115 30.10 20.88 -22.85
C GLY A 115 30.08 19.97 -24.08
N ASP A 116 30.35 18.68 -23.88
CA ASP A 116 30.43 17.67 -24.95
C ASP A 116 29.06 17.10 -25.38
N GLU A 117 27.97 17.56 -24.77
CA GLU A 117 26.61 17.12 -25.10
C GLU A 117 26.23 17.55 -26.53
N ARG A 118 25.73 16.61 -27.35
CA ARG A 118 25.33 16.89 -28.74
C ARG A 118 23.84 17.17 -28.94
N LEU A 119 23.00 16.70 -28.01
CA LEU A 119 21.54 16.84 -28.06
C LEU A 119 21.04 17.58 -26.82
N PRO A 120 19.91 18.32 -26.90
CA PRO A 120 19.26 18.91 -25.73
C PRO A 120 19.03 17.86 -24.65
N GLN A 121 19.13 18.20 -23.37
CA GLN A 121 18.97 17.23 -22.27
C GLN A 121 17.71 17.49 -21.45
N TYR A 122 17.20 16.46 -20.77
CA TYR A 122 16.07 16.62 -19.85
C TYR A 122 16.48 17.47 -18.66
N GLU A 123 15.58 18.38 -18.27
CA GLU A 123 15.81 19.33 -17.18
C GLU A 123 14.51 19.56 -16.41
N SER A 124 14.34 18.88 -15.27
CA SER A 124 13.13 18.95 -14.43
C SER A 124 13.07 20.21 -13.57
N SER A 125 14.21 20.89 -13.37
CA SER A 125 14.31 22.12 -12.58
C SER A 125 13.57 23.30 -13.21
N LYS A 126 13.48 24.43 -12.51
CA LYS A 126 12.76 25.64 -12.99
C LYS A 126 13.33 26.20 -14.29
N ASP A 127 14.61 25.94 -14.58
CA ASP A 127 15.34 26.52 -15.72
C ASP A 127 15.10 25.77 -17.04
N GLY A 128 14.48 24.59 -16.99
CA GLY A 128 14.12 23.84 -18.18
C GLY A 128 12.97 24.46 -18.98
N ILE A 129 12.98 24.25 -20.30
CA ILE A 129 12.02 24.82 -21.25
C ILE A 129 11.08 23.71 -21.74
N TRP A 130 9.76 23.91 -21.59
CA TRP A 130 8.75 22.99 -22.09
C TRP A 130 8.70 22.97 -23.62
N CYS A 131 9.08 21.83 -24.19
CA CYS A 131 9.24 21.64 -25.62
C CYS A 131 8.40 20.47 -26.14
N ARG A 132 7.89 20.63 -27.36
CA ARG A 132 7.19 19.56 -28.08
C ARG A 132 8.15 18.42 -28.43
N CYS A 133 7.76 17.16 -28.23
CA CYS A 133 8.61 16.01 -28.54
C CYS A 133 7.81 14.84 -29.11
N CYS A 134 8.51 13.84 -29.65
CA CYS A 134 7.91 12.57 -30.00
C CYS A 134 7.63 11.72 -28.74
N GLU A 135 6.82 10.68 -28.93
CA GLU A 135 6.46 9.69 -27.90
C GLU A 135 7.67 9.06 -27.23
N THR A 136 8.62 8.57 -28.02
CA THR A 136 9.83 7.92 -27.50
C THR A 136 10.66 8.85 -26.60
N CYS A 137 10.74 10.14 -26.94
CA CYS A 137 11.41 11.13 -26.08
C CYS A 137 10.55 11.54 -24.87
N PHE A 138 9.24 11.43 -24.95
CA PHE A 138 8.37 11.67 -23.80
C PHE A 138 8.53 10.57 -22.77
N GLU A 139 8.50 9.30 -23.21
CA GLU A 139 8.66 8.13 -22.36
C GLU A 139 10.08 8.06 -21.78
N GLY A 140 11.12 8.27 -22.59
CA GLY A 140 12.50 8.28 -22.13
C GLY A 140 12.87 9.47 -21.21
N GLY A 141 12.00 10.48 -21.11
CA GLY A 141 12.13 11.60 -20.18
C GLY A 141 11.40 11.39 -18.85
N ARG A 142 10.65 10.30 -18.69
CA ARG A 142 10.01 9.91 -17.43
C ARG A 142 11.04 9.32 -16.46
N VAL A 143 12.01 10.13 -16.04
CA VAL A 143 12.58 9.92 -14.71
C VAL A 143 11.54 10.48 -13.77
N THR A 144 10.62 9.63 -13.29
CA THR A 144 9.79 9.98 -12.15
C THR A 144 10.71 10.11 -10.94
N GLU A 145 11.35 11.27 -10.79
CA GLU A 145 11.80 11.74 -9.49
C GLU A 145 10.54 11.95 -8.65
N VAL A 146 10.06 10.88 -8.04
CA VAL A 146 9.02 10.98 -7.03
C VAL A 146 9.68 11.72 -5.88
N ASN A 147 9.25 12.95 -5.62
CA ASN A 147 9.62 13.67 -4.41
C ASN A 147 9.08 12.89 -3.21
N PHE A 148 9.85 11.94 -2.68
CA PHE A 148 9.54 11.27 -1.43
C PHE A 148 10.19 12.04 -0.28
N ARG A 149 9.44 12.21 0.80
CA ARG A 149 9.98 12.76 2.04
C ARG A 149 9.99 11.65 3.07
N ASP A 150 11.17 11.12 3.36
CA ASP A 150 11.32 10.14 4.42
C ASP A 150 10.92 10.76 5.77
N ARG A 151 9.93 10.15 6.42
CA ARG A 151 9.43 10.49 7.76
C ARG A 151 9.67 9.37 8.76
N THR A 152 10.37 8.30 8.37
CA THR A 152 10.63 7.12 9.20
C THR A 152 11.20 7.54 10.54
N MET A 153 12.17 8.46 10.52
CA MET A 153 12.80 8.90 11.76
C MET A 153 11.85 9.68 12.68
N GLU A 154 10.94 10.47 12.12
CA GLU A 154 9.91 11.17 12.91
C GLU A 154 8.95 10.16 13.58
N PHE A 155 8.54 9.13 12.85
CA PHE A 155 7.67 8.08 13.39
C PHE A 155 8.36 7.21 14.44
N VAL A 156 9.63 6.86 14.22
CA VAL A 156 10.43 6.12 15.19
C VAL A 156 10.61 6.93 16.47
N ASN A 157 10.90 8.24 16.38
CA ASN A 157 11.01 9.09 17.56
C ASN A 157 9.70 9.19 18.35
N LYS A 158 8.57 9.39 17.66
CA LYS A 158 7.23 9.39 18.31
C LYS A 158 6.89 8.05 18.95
N ARG A 159 7.28 6.93 18.30
CA ARG A 159 7.10 5.60 18.87
C ARG A 159 7.97 5.42 20.11
N GLN A 160 9.22 5.87 20.08
CA GLN A 160 10.14 5.76 21.20
C GLN A 160 9.62 6.50 22.43
N GLU A 161 9.09 7.71 22.26
CA GLU A 161 8.46 8.47 23.35
C GLU A 161 7.33 7.65 24.01
N GLN A 162 6.45 7.04 23.21
CA GLN A 162 5.38 6.19 23.75
C GLN A 162 5.91 4.93 24.45
N LEU A 163 6.98 4.31 23.92
CA LEU A 163 7.62 3.16 24.56
C LEU A 163 8.23 3.53 25.90
N ASP A 164 8.88 4.69 25.99
CA ASP A 164 9.49 5.21 27.22
C ASP A 164 8.43 5.53 28.28
N LEU A 165 7.31 6.15 27.88
CA LEU A 165 6.16 6.38 28.77
C LEU A 165 5.58 5.07 29.29
N ASN A 166 5.40 4.08 28.42
CA ASN A 166 4.90 2.76 28.79
C ASN A 166 5.86 2.05 29.76
N LYS A 167 7.17 2.12 29.49
CA LYS A 167 8.22 1.54 30.36
C LYS A 167 8.22 2.20 31.73
N LEU A 168 8.14 3.53 31.78
CA LEU A 168 8.05 4.28 33.03
C LEU A 168 6.81 3.90 33.83
N HIS A 169 5.65 3.78 33.17
CA HIS A 169 4.42 3.34 33.82
C HIS A 169 4.56 1.92 34.39
N ARG A 170 5.14 0.97 33.65
CA ARG A 170 5.41 -0.39 34.13
C ARG A 170 6.28 -0.41 35.37
N THR A 171 7.40 0.30 35.37
CA THR A 171 8.30 0.38 36.53
C THR A 171 7.59 0.99 37.75
N LYS A 172 6.75 2.02 37.56
CA LYS A 172 5.95 2.61 38.63
C LYS A 172 4.95 1.61 39.21
N VAL A 173 4.21 0.92 38.35
CA VAL A 173 3.22 -0.10 38.75
C VAL A 173 3.87 -1.27 39.48
N GLN A 174 5.01 -1.78 38.98
CA GLN A 174 5.80 -2.83 39.64
C GLN A 174 6.26 -2.40 41.04
N ARG A 175 6.85 -1.21 41.17
CA ARG A 175 7.26 -0.67 42.48
C ARG A 175 6.09 -0.58 43.44
N ASN A 176 4.95 -0.07 42.98
CA ASN A 176 3.76 0.08 43.80
C ASN A 176 3.16 -1.26 44.19
N PHE A 177 3.20 -2.26 43.29
CA PHE A 177 2.78 -3.62 43.60
C PHE A 177 3.65 -4.27 44.68
N ILE A 178 4.97 -4.14 44.59
CA ILE A 178 5.90 -4.65 45.62
C ILE A 178 5.58 -4.03 46.99
N LYS A 179 5.38 -2.70 47.04
CA LYS A 179 5.02 -1.99 48.28
C LYS A 179 3.68 -2.48 48.83
N LEU A 180 2.67 -2.64 47.98
CA LEU A 180 1.35 -3.14 48.36
C LEU A 180 1.43 -4.56 48.91
N ALA A 181 2.14 -5.45 48.22
CA ALA A 181 2.31 -6.85 48.63
C ALA A 181 2.96 -6.95 50.02
N ASN A 182 4.06 -6.21 50.24
CA ASN A 182 4.73 -6.15 51.54
C ASN A 182 3.80 -5.60 52.63
N LEU A 183 3.08 -4.51 52.36
CA LEU A 183 2.16 -3.88 53.30
C LEU A 183 1.03 -4.83 53.73
N MET A 184 0.44 -5.55 52.77
CA MET A 184 -0.67 -6.47 53.04
C MET A 184 -0.25 -7.64 53.95
N VAL A 185 0.93 -8.21 53.71
CA VAL A 185 1.47 -9.28 54.58
C VAL A 185 1.83 -8.74 55.96
N GLU A 186 2.45 -7.56 56.02
CA GLU A 186 2.75 -6.91 57.30
C GLU A 186 1.50 -6.67 58.13
N LYS A 187 0.42 -6.15 57.53
CA LYS A 187 -0.86 -5.94 58.22
C LYS A 187 -1.50 -7.25 58.69
N LYS A 188 -1.51 -8.29 57.85
CA LYS A 188 -2.02 -9.62 58.24
C LYS A 188 -1.26 -10.20 59.44
N SER A 189 0.04 -9.95 59.55
CA SER A 189 0.86 -10.38 60.69
C SER A 189 0.50 -9.65 62.00
N VAL A 190 0.11 -8.37 61.92
CA VAL A 190 -0.28 -7.53 63.06
C VAL A 190 -1.70 -7.82 63.53
N GLU A 191 -2.64 -8.04 62.61
CA GLU A 191 -4.02 -8.42 62.93
C GLU A 191 -4.10 -9.76 63.67
N LYS A 192 -3.24 -10.72 63.35
CA LYS A 192 -3.11 -11.98 64.11
C LYS A 192 -2.64 -11.77 65.56
N ARG A 193 -2.07 -10.61 65.89
CA ARG A 193 -1.49 -10.29 67.21
C ARG A 193 -2.32 -9.29 68.04
N SER A 194 -3.29 -8.59 67.46
CA SER A 194 -4.04 -7.52 68.12
C SER A 194 -5.54 -7.59 67.84
N ILE A 195 -6.34 -7.80 68.90
CA ILE A 195 -7.81 -7.91 68.84
C ILE A 195 -8.49 -6.52 68.90
N LEU A 196 -7.72 -5.42 68.94
CA LEU A 196 -8.24 -4.08 69.31
C LEU A 196 -8.10 -2.97 68.27
N SER A 197 -7.68 -3.25 67.02
CA SER A 197 -7.50 -2.22 65.98
C SER A 197 -8.53 -2.28 64.84
N LEU A 198 -9.81 -2.50 65.15
CA LEU A 198 -10.83 -2.79 64.13
C LEU A 198 -11.39 -1.56 63.40
N PHE A 199 -10.98 -0.33 63.75
CA PHE A 199 -11.54 0.86 63.10
C PHE A 199 -10.43 1.85 62.74
N GLN A 200 -10.21 1.98 61.41
CA GLN A 200 -9.84 3.25 60.76
C GLN A 200 -8.35 3.55 60.43
N MET A 201 -7.58 2.59 59.90
CA MET A 201 -6.24 2.88 59.28
C MET A 201 -5.93 2.15 57.96
N VAL A 202 -6.90 1.48 57.32
CA VAL A 202 -6.60 0.65 56.13
C VAL A 202 -6.37 1.48 54.86
N ASP A 203 -7.07 2.61 54.71
CA ASP A 203 -7.10 3.39 53.45
C ASP A 203 -5.91 4.34 53.26
N ASP A 204 -5.37 4.91 54.35
CA ASP A 204 -4.29 5.92 54.27
C ASP A 204 -2.93 5.31 53.87
N ASP A 205 -2.62 4.10 54.34
CA ASP A 205 -1.37 3.42 53.96
C ASP A 205 -1.40 2.95 52.50
N GLU A 206 -2.54 2.44 52.01
CA GLU A 206 -2.70 2.09 50.59
C GLU A 206 -2.59 3.33 49.69
N LYS A 207 -3.19 4.44 50.12
CA LYS A 207 -3.08 5.73 49.42
C LYS A 207 -1.63 6.22 49.36
N SER A 208 -0.85 6.01 50.43
CA SER A 208 0.57 6.40 50.49
C SER A 208 1.44 5.73 49.42
N ILE A 209 1.07 4.52 48.97
CA ILE A 209 1.81 3.76 47.93
C ILE A 209 1.84 4.55 46.62
N THR A 210 0.72 5.13 46.24
CA THR A 210 0.59 5.93 45.01
C THR A 210 0.85 7.42 45.24
N GLY A 211 0.79 7.85 46.51
CA GLY A 211 1.10 9.20 46.98
C GLY A 211 0.22 10.25 46.29
N ALA A 212 0.87 11.26 45.71
CA ALA A 212 0.20 12.35 44.99
C ALA A 212 -0.62 11.91 43.76
N ASN A 213 -0.52 10.65 43.32
CA ASN A 213 -1.28 10.13 42.17
C ASN A 213 -2.64 9.55 42.57
N TRP A 214 -2.96 9.49 43.87
CA TRP A 214 -4.28 9.04 44.30
C TRP A 214 -5.33 10.10 43.93
N ALA A 215 -6.19 9.77 42.97
CA ALA A 215 -7.19 10.70 42.47
C ALA A 215 -8.26 10.98 43.54
N MET A 216 -8.62 12.25 43.68
CA MET A 216 -9.72 12.66 44.56
C MET A 216 -11.07 12.40 43.89
N ASP A 217 -11.98 11.75 44.60
CA ASP A 217 -13.29 11.35 44.10
C ASP A 217 -14.08 12.49 43.50
N ASN A 218 -14.06 13.65 44.15
CA ASN A 218 -14.81 14.84 43.73
C ASN A 218 -14.40 15.35 42.34
N ASN A 219 -13.16 15.08 41.92
CA ASN A 219 -12.62 15.58 40.67
C ASN A 219 -12.89 14.63 39.48
N VAL A 220 -13.37 13.41 39.74
CA VAL A 220 -13.56 12.40 38.68
C VAL A 220 -15.04 12.12 38.47
N THR A 221 -15.58 12.56 37.34
CA THR A 221 -16.99 12.34 36.95
C THR A 221 -17.20 11.09 36.09
N ASN A 222 -16.13 10.61 35.43
CA ASN A 222 -16.18 9.52 34.46
C ASN A 222 -15.03 8.53 34.71
N CYS A 223 -15.24 7.26 34.40
CA CYS A 223 -14.18 6.25 34.43
C CYS A 223 -13.03 6.66 33.50
N THR A 224 -11.79 6.59 33.97
CA THR A 224 -10.61 6.97 33.16
C THR A 224 -10.33 6.04 31.99
N ILE A 225 -10.95 4.86 31.95
CA ILE A 225 -10.70 3.82 30.94
C ILE A 225 -11.83 3.73 29.91
N CYS A 226 -13.07 3.58 30.35
CA CYS A 226 -14.23 3.44 29.45
C CYS A 226 -15.06 4.73 29.32
N PHE A 227 -14.66 5.81 30.00
CA PHE A 227 -15.33 7.12 29.98
C PHE A 227 -16.80 7.11 30.41
N THR A 228 -17.28 6.00 30.96
CA THR A 228 -18.66 5.90 31.48
C THR A 228 -18.82 6.84 32.67
N LYS A 229 -19.89 7.63 32.67
CA LYS A 229 -20.21 8.57 33.74
C LYS A 229 -20.57 7.80 35.03
N PHE A 230 -19.94 8.18 36.13
CA PHE A 230 -20.26 7.64 37.45
C PHE A 230 -21.64 8.15 37.92
N ASN A 231 -22.38 7.29 38.62
CA ASN A 231 -23.69 7.60 39.20
C ASN A 231 -23.98 6.60 40.34
N PHE A 232 -25.19 6.59 40.88
CA PHE A 232 -25.55 5.70 41.98
C PHE A 232 -25.43 4.20 41.67
N LEU A 233 -25.59 3.80 40.40
CA LEU A 233 -25.44 2.41 39.94
C LEU A 233 -23.99 2.09 39.54
N ILE A 234 -23.24 3.09 39.06
CA ILE A 234 -21.86 2.93 38.60
C ILE A 234 -20.94 3.58 39.62
N ARG A 235 -20.46 2.75 40.55
CA ARG A 235 -19.60 3.18 41.66
C ARG A 235 -18.18 3.47 41.20
N LYS A 236 -17.53 4.37 41.93
CA LYS A 236 -16.12 4.74 41.78
C LYS A 236 -15.25 3.73 42.50
N HIS A 237 -14.13 3.34 41.89
CA HIS A 237 -13.15 2.48 42.53
C HIS A 237 -11.72 2.90 42.22
N HIS A 238 -10.89 3.08 43.23
CA HIS A 238 -9.46 3.33 43.03
C HIS A 238 -8.69 2.07 42.69
N CYS A 239 -7.79 2.20 41.71
CA CYS A 239 -6.73 1.24 41.50
C CYS A 239 -5.64 1.42 42.57
N ARG A 240 -5.33 0.37 43.34
CA ARG A 240 -4.27 0.42 44.37
C ARG A 240 -2.85 0.58 43.79
N LEU A 241 -2.70 0.39 42.48
CA LEU A 241 -1.39 0.47 41.81
C LEU A 241 -1.11 1.84 41.16
N CYS A 242 -2.12 2.51 40.61
CA CYS A 242 -1.94 3.83 39.98
C CYS A 242 -2.71 4.98 40.65
N GLY A 243 -3.71 4.69 41.49
CA GLY A 243 -4.53 5.70 42.16
C GLY A 243 -5.69 6.25 41.30
N GLU A 244 -5.82 5.85 40.04
CA GLU A 244 -6.91 6.28 39.18
C GLU A 244 -8.26 5.68 39.60
N ILE A 245 -9.33 6.42 39.31
CA ILE A 245 -10.71 6.01 39.58
C ILE A 245 -11.34 5.40 38.33
N VAL A 246 -11.78 4.16 38.48
CA VAL A 246 -12.30 3.31 37.41
C VAL A 246 -13.60 2.63 37.84
N CYS A 247 -14.39 2.18 36.87
CA CYS A 247 -15.58 1.38 37.14
C CYS A 247 -15.25 -0.11 37.29
N ASP A 248 -16.19 -0.85 37.85
CA ASP A 248 -16.24 -2.32 37.87
C ASP A 248 -17.54 -2.75 37.18
N ASP A 249 -17.44 -3.75 36.30
CA ASP A 249 -18.59 -4.37 35.66
C ASP A 249 -18.35 -5.87 35.45
N SER A 250 -17.97 -6.56 36.52
CA SER A 250 -17.63 -7.99 36.52
C SER A 250 -18.74 -8.91 35.98
N ASN A 251 -20.00 -8.51 36.04
CA ASN A 251 -21.17 -9.29 35.61
C ASN A 251 -22.01 -8.60 34.51
N GLY A 252 -21.51 -7.54 33.89
CA GLY A 252 -22.28 -6.71 32.97
C GLY A 252 -21.76 -6.70 31.54
N VAL A 253 -22.44 -5.91 30.69
CA VAL A 253 -22.14 -5.77 29.24
C VAL A 253 -20.97 -4.80 28.99
N ARG A 254 -20.50 -4.05 30.00
CA ARG A 254 -19.46 -3.02 29.83
C ARG A 254 -18.05 -3.62 29.96
N ARG A 255 -17.06 -2.84 29.52
CA ARG A 255 -15.65 -3.20 29.67
C ARG A 255 -15.30 -3.33 31.16
N ASN A 256 -14.80 -4.50 31.55
CA ASN A 256 -14.29 -4.78 32.90
C ASN A 256 -13.01 -3.95 33.18
N CYS A 257 -13.19 -2.69 33.62
CA CYS A 257 -12.09 -1.71 33.73
C CYS A 257 -11.22 -1.92 34.98
N SER A 258 -11.72 -2.64 35.98
CA SER A 258 -10.99 -3.01 37.18
C SER A 258 -11.36 -4.39 37.65
N MET A 259 -10.53 -4.96 38.50
CA MET A 259 -10.75 -6.28 39.07
C MET A 259 -10.31 -6.31 40.52
N PHE A 260 -11.01 -7.12 41.31
CA PHE A 260 -10.65 -7.43 42.69
C PHE A 260 -10.12 -8.86 42.76
N VAL A 261 -8.82 -9.00 42.95
CA VAL A 261 -8.07 -10.23 42.67
C VAL A 261 -7.20 -10.64 43.86
N PRO A 262 -7.05 -11.95 44.13
CA PRO A 262 -6.08 -12.43 45.10
C PRO A 262 -4.66 -12.00 44.75
N LEU A 263 -3.88 -11.66 45.77
CA LEU A 263 -2.47 -11.29 45.65
C LEU A 263 -1.63 -12.48 45.13
N SER A 264 -1.97 -13.69 45.57
CA SER A 264 -1.35 -14.97 45.17
C SER A 264 -1.22 -15.12 43.65
N VAL A 265 -2.30 -14.85 42.92
CA VAL A 265 -2.38 -14.97 41.45
C VAL A 265 -1.37 -14.07 40.72
N PHE A 266 -1.01 -12.92 41.29
CA PHE A 266 0.00 -12.03 40.72
C PHE A 266 1.41 -12.41 41.15
N VAL A 267 1.59 -12.81 42.41
CA VAL A 267 2.90 -13.22 42.95
C VAL A 267 3.40 -14.48 42.25
N GLU A 268 2.51 -15.44 41.98
CA GLU A 268 2.80 -16.65 41.20
C GLU A 268 3.37 -16.32 39.81
N LYS A 269 2.82 -15.30 39.14
CA LYS A 269 3.26 -14.86 37.80
C LYS A 269 4.48 -13.93 37.85
N LEU A 270 4.81 -13.40 39.02
CA LEU A 270 5.86 -12.41 39.22
C LEU A 270 6.80 -12.82 40.38
N PRO A 271 7.36 -14.05 40.36
CA PRO A 271 8.14 -14.57 41.48
C PRO A 271 9.45 -13.80 41.68
N ASN A 272 9.97 -13.20 40.60
CA ASN A 272 11.29 -12.57 40.57
C ASN A 272 11.28 -11.08 40.95
N LEU A 273 10.14 -10.53 41.36
CA LEU A 273 10.12 -9.16 41.89
C LEU A 273 10.82 -9.09 43.25
N ASN A 274 11.39 -7.93 43.57
CA ASN A 274 12.17 -7.74 44.80
C ASN A 274 11.26 -7.51 46.03
N TYR A 275 10.56 -8.57 46.46
CA TYR A 275 9.76 -8.56 47.68
C TYR A 275 10.65 -8.51 48.94
N SER A 276 10.11 -8.02 50.06
CA SER A 276 10.81 -7.99 51.33
C SER A 276 11.10 -9.41 51.86
N ALA A 277 12.09 -9.55 52.75
CA ALA A 277 12.38 -10.83 53.40
C ALA A 277 11.16 -11.36 54.15
N LYS A 278 10.52 -10.49 54.96
CA LYS A 278 9.29 -10.82 55.68
C LYS A 278 8.17 -11.32 54.77
N PHE A 279 7.98 -10.68 53.62
CA PHE A 279 6.99 -11.15 52.64
C PHE A 279 7.31 -12.57 52.17
N ARG A 280 8.56 -12.86 51.81
CA ARG A 280 8.97 -14.20 51.35
C ARG A 280 8.80 -15.28 52.42
N ASP A 281 9.01 -14.93 53.68
CA ASP A 281 8.95 -15.88 54.79
C ASP A 281 7.50 -16.13 55.26
N GLU A 282 6.62 -15.12 55.18
CA GLU A 282 5.27 -15.19 55.76
C GLU A 282 4.14 -15.36 54.74
N PHE A 283 4.36 -15.07 53.46
CA PHE A 283 3.32 -15.15 52.43
C PHE A 283 3.11 -16.58 51.94
N ASP A 284 1.87 -17.07 51.98
CA ASP A 284 1.47 -18.36 51.42
C ASP A 284 0.76 -18.14 50.08
N LEU A 285 1.17 -18.85 49.03
CA LEU A 285 0.50 -18.78 47.72
C LEU A 285 -0.93 -19.31 47.74
N ARG A 286 -1.32 -20.06 48.77
CA ARG A 286 -2.70 -20.54 48.98
C ARG A 286 -3.58 -19.53 49.71
N ASP A 287 -3.01 -18.38 50.08
CA ASP A 287 -3.72 -17.32 50.78
C ASP A 287 -4.58 -16.49 49.83
N ASP A 288 -5.86 -16.84 49.74
CA ASP A 288 -6.85 -16.12 48.95
C ASP A 288 -7.51 -14.94 49.69
N ASP A 289 -7.18 -14.74 50.97
CA ASP A 289 -7.75 -13.66 51.78
C ASP A 289 -7.16 -12.29 51.40
N LEU A 290 -5.87 -12.27 51.04
CA LEU A 290 -5.17 -11.04 50.65
C LEU A 290 -5.57 -10.66 49.23
N ARG A 291 -6.60 -9.81 49.10
CA ARG A 291 -7.13 -9.36 47.80
C ARG A 291 -6.98 -7.86 47.63
N PHE A 292 -6.66 -7.42 46.42
CA PHE A 292 -6.53 -6.01 46.10
C PHE A 292 -7.23 -5.66 44.79
N ARG A 293 -7.56 -4.38 44.62
CA ARG A 293 -8.16 -3.88 43.39
C ARG A 293 -7.13 -3.24 42.47
N CYS A 294 -7.09 -3.66 41.22
CA CYS A 294 -6.30 -3.00 40.19
C CYS A 294 -7.10 -2.74 38.90
N CYS A 295 -6.74 -1.70 38.17
CA CYS A 295 -7.31 -1.44 36.86
C CYS A 295 -6.69 -2.34 35.79
N VAL A 296 -7.41 -2.55 34.69
CA VAL A 296 -6.95 -3.40 33.58
C VAL A 296 -5.63 -2.89 32.96
N ASN A 297 -5.40 -1.58 32.95
CA ASN A 297 -4.15 -0.99 32.47
C ASN A 297 -2.96 -1.38 33.36
N CYS A 298 -3.13 -1.31 34.69
CA CYS A 298 -2.08 -1.73 35.62
C CYS A 298 -1.85 -3.23 35.59
N LYS A 299 -2.90 -4.06 35.47
CA LYS A 299 -2.74 -5.51 35.25
C LYS A 299 -1.89 -5.77 34.00
N ASN A 300 -2.29 -5.22 32.86
CA ASN A 300 -1.59 -5.45 31.59
C ASN A 300 -0.15 -4.95 31.61
N SER A 301 0.11 -3.84 32.31
CA SER A 301 1.46 -3.31 32.47
C SER A 301 2.31 -4.19 33.39
N LEU A 302 1.75 -4.65 34.50
CA LEU A 302 2.44 -5.46 35.50
C LEU A 302 2.78 -6.86 34.97
N LEU A 303 1.85 -7.48 34.23
CA LEU A 303 2.01 -8.81 33.63
C LEU A 303 2.57 -8.78 32.21
N HIS A 304 3.08 -7.64 31.73
CA HIS A 304 3.55 -7.50 30.36
C HIS A 304 4.67 -8.49 30.02
N ASP A 305 5.71 -8.54 30.86
CA ASP A 305 6.90 -9.36 30.58
C ASP A 305 6.59 -10.84 30.76
N TRP A 306 5.85 -11.21 31.80
CA TRP A 306 5.33 -12.56 31.99
C TRP A 306 4.51 -13.02 30.78
N LYS A 307 3.58 -12.18 30.29
CA LYS A 307 2.75 -12.52 29.14
C LYS A 307 3.60 -12.70 27.87
N ARG A 308 4.59 -11.83 27.65
CA ARG A 308 5.50 -11.96 26.51
C ARG A 308 6.27 -13.28 26.58
N GLU A 309 6.81 -13.63 27.74
CA GLU A 309 7.56 -14.88 27.93
C GLU A 309 6.65 -16.11 27.80
N TYR A 310 5.44 -16.04 28.34
CA TYR A 310 4.43 -17.08 28.19
C TYR A 310 4.06 -17.30 26.71
N ASP A 311 3.75 -16.21 25.99
CA ASP A 311 3.41 -16.26 24.57
C ASP A 311 4.63 -16.75 23.73
N SER A 312 5.86 -16.38 24.10
CA SER A 312 7.09 -16.85 23.42
C SER A 312 7.42 -18.32 23.67
N ASN A 313 7.01 -18.89 24.81
CA ASN A 313 7.20 -20.30 25.13
C ASN A 313 6.02 -21.18 24.66
N ASP A 314 5.02 -20.61 23.99
CA ASP A 314 3.95 -21.39 23.40
C ASP A 314 4.46 -22.10 22.14
N PHE A 315 4.45 -23.44 22.18
CA PHE A 315 4.83 -24.30 21.06
C PHE A 315 4.10 -23.91 19.76
N HIS A 316 2.83 -23.53 19.84
CA HIS A 316 2.06 -23.12 18.67
C HIS A 316 2.54 -21.76 18.12
N TYR A 317 3.03 -20.87 18.98
CA TYR A 317 3.61 -19.59 18.55
C TYR A 317 4.89 -19.85 17.75
N GLU A 318 5.81 -20.64 18.30
CA GLU A 318 7.06 -21.00 17.62
C GLU A 318 6.80 -21.66 16.25
N GLU A 319 5.85 -22.60 16.20
CA GLU A 319 5.50 -23.30 14.96
C GLU A 319 4.93 -22.38 13.88
N ILE A 320 4.05 -21.44 14.25
CA ILE A 320 3.48 -20.46 13.31
C ILE A 320 4.58 -19.58 12.72
N PHE A 321 5.46 -19.06 13.57
CA PHE A 321 6.49 -18.12 13.15
C PHE A 321 7.62 -18.80 12.37
N ALA A 322 7.97 -20.05 12.68
CA ALA A 322 8.95 -20.80 11.89
C ALA A 322 8.50 -20.97 10.42
N LEU A 323 7.22 -21.30 10.19
CA LEU A 323 6.68 -21.40 8.83
C LEU A 323 6.58 -20.04 8.14
N TYR A 324 6.24 -18.99 8.89
CA TYR A 324 6.18 -17.63 8.36
C TYR A 324 7.56 -17.10 7.95
N GLU A 325 8.59 -17.31 8.77
CA GLU A 325 9.97 -16.93 8.46
C GLU A 325 10.50 -17.65 7.22
N GLY A 326 10.18 -18.93 7.06
CA GLY A 326 10.48 -19.69 5.83
C GLY A 326 9.85 -19.04 4.58
N MET A 327 8.57 -18.69 4.66
CA MET A 327 7.88 -17.98 3.56
C MET A 327 8.46 -16.57 3.31
N LEU A 328 8.90 -15.86 4.36
CA LEU A 328 9.54 -14.54 4.23
C LEU A 328 10.88 -14.62 3.50
N ALA A 329 11.69 -15.64 3.78
CA ALA A 329 12.95 -15.86 3.08
C ALA A 329 12.72 -16.14 1.57
N GLN A 330 11.71 -16.97 1.26
CA GLN A 330 11.29 -17.22 -0.13
C GLN A 330 10.80 -15.94 -0.81
N LYS A 331 9.96 -15.16 -0.13
CA LYS A 331 9.49 -13.85 -0.61
C LYS A 331 10.65 -12.91 -0.95
N GLN A 332 11.61 -12.73 -0.04
CA GLN A 332 12.78 -11.86 -0.26
C GLN A 332 13.62 -12.31 -1.46
N TYR A 333 13.71 -13.63 -1.69
CA TYR A 333 14.42 -14.17 -2.84
C TYR A 333 13.69 -13.87 -4.16
N VAL A 334 12.36 -14.00 -4.20
CA VAL A 334 11.54 -13.63 -5.36
C VAL A 334 11.68 -12.14 -5.68
N GLU A 335 11.56 -11.26 -4.67
CA GLU A 335 11.73 -9.80 -4.83
C GLU A 335 13.11 -9.43 -5.37
N LYS A 336 14.15 -10.21 -5.05
CA LYS A 336 15.51 -10.00 -5.55
C LYS A 336 15.68 -10.45 -7.01
N ILE A 337 15.03 -11.54 -7.43
CA ILE A 337 15.19 -12.11 -8.78
C ILE A 337 14.25 -11.47 -9.80
N MET A 338 13.06 -11.03 -9.40
CA MET A 338 12.07 -10.45 -10.31
C MET A 338 12.68 -9.35 -11.19
N PRO A 339 13.41 -8.33 -10.66
CA PRO A 339 13.98 -7.27 -11.49
C PRO A 339 15.02 -7.77 -12.50
N ALA A 340 15.79 -8.80 -12.16
CA ALA A 340 16.77 -9.40 -13.07
C ALA A 340 16.08 -10.16 -14.23
N PHE A 341 14.93 -10.75 -13.96
CA PHE A 341 14.09 -11.35 -15.00
C PHE A 341 13.46 -10.29 -15.92
N GLU A 342 13.03 -9.15 -15.38
CA GLU A 342 12.47 -8.05 -16.18
C GLU A 342 13.50 -7.41 -17.13
N GLN A 343 14.75 -7.28 -16.69
CA GLN A 343 15.79 -6.54 -17.40
C GLN A 343 16.40 -7.27 -18.60
N GLY A 344 16.11 -8.56 -18.78
CA GLY A 344 16.46 -9.31 -19.98
C GLY A 344 17.93 -9.24 -20.38
N THR A 345 18.82 -9.94 -19.66
CA THR A 345 20.19 -10.14 -20.13
C THR A 345 20.25 -11.45 -20.91
N SER A 346 20.65 -11.41 -22.18
CA SER A 346 20.95 -12.56 -23.07
C SER A 346 19.93 -13.72 -23.09
N THR A 347 19.65 -14.31 -24.25
CA THR A 347 18.63 -15.36 -24.37
C THR A 347 18.88 -16.60 -23.50
N GLU A 348 20.14 -16.92 -23.18
CA GLU A 348 20.48 -18.05 -22.29
C GLU A 348 20.33 -17.72 -20.79
N ASP A 349 20.65 -16.49 -20.37
CA ASP A 349 20.56 -16.10 -18.96
C ASP A 349 19.12 -15.78 -18.57
N GLU A 350 18.29 -15.30 -19.50
CA GLU A 350 16.84 -15.17 -19.34
C GLU A 350 16.14 -16.50 -19.04
N ALA A 351 16.46 -17.56 -19.81
CA ALA A 351 15.85 -18.88 -19.61
C ALA A 351 16.23 -19.48 -18.25
N LYS A 352 17.49 -19.34 -17.83
CA LYS A 352 17.97 -19.80 -16.52
C LYS A 352 17.34 -19.01 -15.37
N THR A 353 17.22 -17.69 -15.51
CA THR A 353 16.63 -16.81 -14.50
C THR A 353 15.13 -17.04 -14.38
N GLY A 354 14.42 -17.18 -15.50
CA GLY A 354 13.00 -17.54 -15.53
C GLY A 354 12.71 -18.90 -14.90
N HIS A 355 13.56 -19.91 -15.14
CA HIS A 355 13.42 -21.22 -14.49
C HIS A 355 13.60 -21.13 -12.97
N LYS A 356 14.63 -20.42 -12.49
CA LYS A 356 14.85 -20.19 -11.05
C LYS A 356 13.69 -19.45 -10.40
N LEU A 357 13.16 -18.42 -11.05
CA LEU A 357 12.01 -17.65 -10.57
C LEU A 357 10.75 -18.53 -10.50
N THR A 358 10.50 -19.34 -11.54
CA THR A 358 9.39 -20.29 -11.57
C THR A 358 9.47 -21.29 -10.40
N MET A 359 10.64 -21.86 -10.15
CA MET A 359 10.85 -22.77 -9.01
C MET A 359 10.60 -22.06 -7.67
N SER A 360 11.10 -20.83 -7.52
CA SER A 360 10.93 -20.06 -6.28
C SER A 360 9.47 -19.70 -6.01
N LEU A 361 8.72 -19.32 -7.03
CA LEU A 361 7.28 -19.05 -6.94
C LEU A 361 6.51 -20.34 -6.59
N LYS A 362 6.92 -21.48 -7.16
CA LYS A 362 6.30 -22.78 -6.86
C LYS A 362 6.60 -23.24 -5.43
N ASP A 363 7.82 -23.03 -4.95
CA ASP A 363 8.21 -23.34 -3.57
C ASP A 363 7.43 -22.47 -2.58
N LEU A 364 7.22 -21.18 -2.89
CA LEU A 364 6.39 -20.30 -2.08
C LEU A 364 4.91 -20.74 -2.08
N GLU A 365 4.36 -21.10 -3.24
CA GLU A 365 3.00 -21.66 -3.34
C GLU A 365 2.84 -22.92 -2.46
N ASN A 366 3.82 -23.83 -2.51
CA ASN A 366 3.82 -25.04 -1.70
C ASN A 366 3.86 -24.71 -0.20
N SER A 367 4.69 -23.75 0.22
CA SER A 367 4.75 -23.29 1.61
C SER A 367 3.41 -22.69 2.07
N ILE A 368 2.76 -21.86 1.24
CA ILE A 368 1.46 -21.26 1.53
C ILE A 368 0.37 -22.34 1.65
N LEU A 369 0.40 -23.34 0.75
CA LEU A 369 -0.53 -24.47 0.79
C LEU A 369 -0.31 -25.34 2.03
N TYR A 370 0.95 -25.58 2.40
CA TYR A 370 1.29 -26.29 3.64
C TYR A 370 0.78 -25.52 4.86
N PHE A 371 1.04 -24.22 4.94
CA PHE A 371 0.54 -23.33 6.00
C PHE A 371 -0.99 -23.39 6.11
N LYS A 372 -1.70 -23.31 4.97
CA LYS A 372 -3.17 -23.44 4.92
C LYS A 372 -3.63 -24.78 5.49
N LYS A 373 -3.06 -25.90 5.02
CA LYS A 373 -3.44 -27.25 5.46
C LYS A 373 -3.18 -27.48 6.95
N LYS A 374 -2.08 -26.92 7.46
CA LYS A 374 -1.67 -26.99 8.86
C LYS A 374 -2.67 -26.27 9.76
N PHE A 375 -2.94 -24.98 9.51
CA PHE A 375 -3.64 -24.13 10.48
C PHE A 375 -5.13 -23.94 10.22
N PHE A 376 -5.63 -24.30 9.04
CA PHE A 376 -7.02 -24.06 8.66
C PHE A 376 -7.77 -25.33 8.28
N TYR A 377 -9.09 -25.28 8.42
CA TYR A 377 -10.04 -26.24 7.87
C TYR A 377 -11.14 -25.50 7.10
N LYS A 378 -11.85 -26.23 6.23
CA LYS A 378 -12.93 -25.67 5.41
C LYS A 378 -14.26 -26.19 5.94
N GLU A 379 -15.18 -25.27 6.24
CA GLU A 379 -16.54 -25.57 6.64
C GLU A 379 -17.48 -24.60 5.90
N ASN A 380 -18.47 -25.12 5.18
CA ASN A 380 -19.45 -24.32 4.42
C ASN A 380 -18.84 -23.22 3.55
N GLU A 381 -17.79 -23.54 2.78
CA GLU A 381 -17.01 -22.58 1.97
C GLU A 381 -16.21 -21.51 2.74
N THR A 382 -16.38 -21.43 4.06
CA THR A 382 -15.55 -20.59 4.93
C THR A 382 -14.27 -21.31 5.37
N LEU A 383 -13.15 -20.59 5.30
CA LEU A 383 -11.87 -21.05 5.82
C LEU A 383 -11.74 -20.62 7.28
N LEU A 384 -11.73 -21.59 8.19
CA LEU A 384 -11.70 -21.37 9.63
C LEU A 384 -10.38 -21.86 10.21
N VAL A 385 -9.91 -21.20 11.27
CA VAL A 385 -8.70 -21.58 12.00
C VAL A 385 -9.02 -22.76 12.91
N ARG A 386 -8.13 -23.77 12.94
CA ARG A 386 -8.31 -24.94 13.81
C ARG A 386 -8.38 -24.53 15.28
N GLU A 387 -9.12 -25.32 16.06
CA GLU A 387 -9.45 -25.01 17.45
C GLU A 387 -8.22 -24.72 18.32
N GLU A 388 -7.16 -25.51 18.15
CA GLU A 388 -5.89 -25.36 18.86
C GLU A 388 -5.15 -24.03 18.59
N TYR A 389 -5.46 -23.32 17.50
CA TYR A 389 -4.86 -22.03 17.16
C TYR A 389 -5.85 -20.85 17.20
N LEU A 390 -7.04 -21.00 17.78
CA LEU A 390 -8.04 -19.91 17.77
C LEU A 390 -7.53 -18.60 18.41
N GLN A 391 -6.65 -18.71 19.41
CA GLN A 391 -5.99 -17.55 20.02
C GLN A 391 -5.10 -16.74 19.04
N TYR A 392 -4.66 -17.39 17.96
CA TYR A 392 -3.81 -16.82 16.91
C TYR A 392 -4.57 -16.46 15.64
N ASN A 393 -5.90 -16.56 15.63
CA ASN A 393 -6.74 -16.42 14.43
C ASN A 393 -6.37 -15.20 13.57
N ARG A 394 -6.24 -14.02 14.21
CA ARG A 394 -5.90 -12.78 13.51
C ARG A 394 -4.52 -12.86 12.85
N ILE A 395 -3.51 -13.43 13.51
CA ILE A 395 -2.15 -13.50 12.98
C ILE A 395 -2.10 -14.47 11.81
N LEU A 396 -2.68 -15.67 11.97
CA LEU A 396 -2.75 -16.70 10.94
C LEU A 396 -3.44 -16.21 9.66
N LEU A 397 -4.58 -15.53 9.79
CA LEU A 397 -5.30 -14.96 8.66
C LEU A 397 -4.45 -13.92 7.91
N ASN A 398 -3.79 -13.01 8.64
CA ASN A 398 -2.94 -11.98 8.03
C ASN A 398 -1.72 -12.58 7.32
N ILE A 399 -1.09 -13.60 7.90
CA ILE A 399 0.04 -14.30 7.27
C ILE A 399 -0.42 -14.97 5.97
N TYR A 400 -1.50 -15.75 6.02
CA TYR A 400 -2.02 -16.48 4.86
C TYR A 400 -2.45 -15.52 3.74
N GLN A 401 -3.22 -14.48 4.07
CA GLN A 401 -3.68 -13.49 3.10
C GLN A 401 -2.51 -12.66 2.53
N GLY A 402 -1.58 -12.22 3.37
CA GLY A 402 -0.44 -11.42 2.95
C GLY A 402 0.49 -12.16 2.00
N MET A 403 0.83 -13.42 2.32
CA MET A 403 1.65 -14.27 1.46
C MET A 403 0.91 -14.67 0.17
N GLY A 404 -0.39 -14.97 0.26
CA GLY A 404 -1.22 -15.29 -0.90
C GLY A 404 -1.34 -14.11 -1.88
N THR A 405 -1.53 -12.89 -1.36
CA THR A 405 -1.58 -11.67 -2.19
C THR A 405 -0.25 -11.43 -2.88
N PHE A 406 0.86 -11.52 -2.15
CA PHE A 406 2.20 -11.38 -2.72
C PHE A 406 2.46 -12.39 -3.85
N LEU A 407 2.12 -13.67 -3.64
CA LEU A 407 2.28 -14.70 -4.66
C LEU A 407 1.43 -14.39 -5.89
N HIS A 408 0.17 -13.98 -5.70
CA HIS A 408 -0.73 -13.63 -6.80
C HIS A 408 -0.17 -12.49 -7.65
N ASP A 409 0.24 -11.39 -7.02
CA ASP A 409 0.79 -10.22 -7.72
C ASP A 409 2.03 -10.59 -8.56
N ASN A 410 2.94 -11.38 -7.98
CA ASN A 410 4.17 -11.79 -8.66
C ASN A 410 3.92 -12.81 -9.78
N LEU A 411 2.88 -13.66 -9.67
CA LEU A 411 2.49 -14.57 -10.76
C LEU A 411 1.92 -13.79 -11.95
N VAL A 412 1.14 -12.75 -11.69
CA VAL A 412 0.60 -11.85 -12.73
C VAL A 412 1.74 -11.12 -13.43
N GLU A 413 2.67 -10.55 -12.68
CA GLU A 413 3.86 -9.87 -13.20
C GLU A 413 4.73 -10.81 -14.04
N PHE A 414 5.07 -11.99 -13.50
CA PHE A 414 5.83 -13.01 -14.21
C PHE A 414 5.19 -13.40 -15.54
N LYS A 415 3.86 -13.63 -15.56
CA LYS A 415 3.12 -13.98 -16.77
C LYS A 415 3.18 -12.84 -17.79
N ALA A 416 2.98 -11.59 -17.35
CA ALA A 416 3.03 -10.43 -18.22
C ALA A 416 4.42 -10.24 -18.88
N ILE A 417 5.51 -10.49 -18.14
CA ILE A 417 6.88 -10.44 -18.68
C ILE A 417 7.14 -11.59 -19.64
N SER A 418 6.72 -12.81 -19.27
CA SER A 418 6.90 -14.00 -20.11
C SER A 418 6.17 -13.87 -21.46
N ASP A 419 4.97 -13.29 -21.47
CA ASP A 419 4.21 -13.06 -22.69
C ASP A 419 4.80 -11.94 -23.56
N LYS A 420 5.46 -10.92 -22.97
CA LYS A 420 6.23 -9.91 -23.71
C LYS A 420 7.48 -10.50 -24.38
N ASN A 421 8.13 -11.46 -23.72
CA ASN A 421 9.39 -12.04 -24.18
C ASN A 421 9.21 -13.24 -25.13
N LYS A 422 7.97 -13.72 -25.33
CA LYS A 422 7.69 -14.66 -26.42
C LYS A 422 7.98 -13.96 -27.74
N PRO A 423 8.90 -14.48 -28.59
CA PRO A 423 9.07 -13.94 -29.93
C PRO A 423 7.71 -14.00 -30.63
N GLN A 424 7.24 -12.86 -31.16
CA GLN A 424 6.16 -12.84 -32.13
C GLN A 424 6.58 -13.81 -33.23
N GLN A 425 6.02 -15.01 -33.25
CA GLN A 425 6.02 -15.81 -34.45
C GLN A 425 5.34 -14.95 -35.49
N LEU A 426 6.15 -14.39 -36.41
CA LEU A 426 5.65 -13.80 -37.64
C LEU A 426 4.72 -14.83 -38.25
N LYS A 427 3.41 -14.54 -38.23
CA LYS A 427 2.46 -15.26 -39.07
C LYS A 427 3.05 -15.19 -40.49
N PRO A 428 3.40 -16.33 -41.11
CA PRO A 428 3.96 -16.28 -42.45
C PRO A 428 2.94 -15.62 -43.37
N LYS A 429 3.40 -14.67 -44.19
CA LYS A 429 2.59 -14.11 -45.28
C LYS A 429 2.08 -15.29 -46.10
N LYS A 430 0.75 -15.43 -46.19
CA LYS A 430 0.10 -16.36 -47.12
C LYS A 430 0.50 -15.94 -48.54
N GLU A 431 1.43 -16.69 -49.13
CA GLU A 431 1.44 -16.89 -50.57
C GLU A 431 0.37 -17.93 -50.88
N GLU A 432 -0.53 -17.56 -51.78
CA GLU A 432 -1.54 -18.42 -52.37
C GLU A 432 -0.85 -19.56 -53.13
N THR A 433 -0.74 -20.73 -52.52
CA THR A 433 -0.83 -22.00 -53.23
C THR A 433 -1.45 -23.05 -52.31
N ALA A 434 -2.43 -23.75 -52.85
CA ALA A 434 -3.25 -24.75 -52.19
C ALA A 434 -2.41 -25.88 -51.58
N VAL A 435 -2.67 -26.21 -50.30
CA VAL A 435 -3.19 -27.49 -49.75
C VAL A 435 -3.01 -27.41 -48.23
N ALA A 436 -4.11 -27.49 -47.47
CA ALA A 436 -4.09 -27.47 -46.00
C ALA A 436 -3.24 -28.62 -45.44
N PRO A 437 -2.35 -28.38 -44.44
CA PRO A 437 -1.65 -29.47 -43.78
C PRO A 437 -2.68 -30.28 -42.98
N ARG A 438 -2.86 -31.56 -43.33
CA ARG A 438 -3.76 -32.47 -42.61
C ARG A 438 -3.29 -32.62 -41.17
N LEU A 439 -4.12 -32.23 -40.20
CA LEU A 439 -3.92 -32.49 -38.78
C LEU A 439 -3.63 -33.98 -38.54
N THR A 440 -2.64 -34.27 -37.70
CA THR A 440 -2.35 -35.68 -37.36
C THR A 440 -3.47 -36.26 -36.49
N LYS A 441 -3.70 -37.58 -36.55
CA LYS A 441 -4.74 -38.25 -35.73
C LYS A 441 -4.61 -37.98 -34.23
N LYS A 442 -3.37 -37.75 -33.74
CA LYS A 442 -3.11 -37.40 -32.34
C LYS A 442 -3.59 -35.99 -32.01
N GLN A 443 -3.30 -35.01 -32.87
CA GLN A 443 -3.75 -33.63 -32.71
C GLN A 443 -5.27 -33.50 -32.78
N ILE A 444 -5.92 -34.22 -33.70
CA ILE A 444 -7.38 -34.27 -33.79
C ILE A 444 -8.00 -34.78 -32.48
N ARG A 445 -7.40 -35.82 -31.88
CA ARG A 445 -7.87 -36.37 -30.60
C ARG A 445 -7.68 -35.37 -29.46
N GLU A 446 -6.52 -34.73 -29.36
CA GLU A 446 -6.23 -33.73 -28.32
C GLU A 446 -7.16 -32.52 -28.43
N LEU A 447 -7.39 -32.02 -29.65
CA LEU A 447 -8.31 -30.91 -29.90
C LEU A 447 -9.77 -31.28 -29.58
N ARG A 448 -10.22 -32.51 -29.90
CA ARG A 448 -11.55 -33.01 -29.51
C ARG A 448 -11.72 -33.17 -28.00
N GLU A 449 -10.69 -33.65 -27.30
CA GLU A 449 -10.70 -33.77 -25.84
C GLU A 449 -10.78 -32.37 -25.20
N GLN A 450 -10.02 -31.39 -25.72
CA GLN A 450 -10.09 -29.99 -25.27
C GLN A 450 -11.48 -29.37 -25.54
N LEU A 451 -12.04 -29.60 -26.72
CA LEU A 451 -13.38 -29.13 -27.09
C LEU A 451 -14.47 -29.72 -26.18
N MET A 452 -14.36 -31.00 -25.82
CA MET A 452 -15.30 -31.66 -24.90
C MET A 452 -15.23 -31.05 -23.49
N VAL A 453 -14.03 -30.80 -22.98
CA VAL A 453 -13.84 -30.19 -21.65
C VAL A 453 -14.38 -28.77 -21.61
N LEU A 454 -14.11 -27.95 -22.65
CA LEU A 454 -14.60 -26.57 -22.69
C LEU A 454 -16.13 -26.50 -22.83
N ASN A 455 -16.75 -27.40 -23.59
CA ASN A 455 -18.21 -27.50 -23.67
C ASN A 455 -18.83 -27.87 -22.31
N GLU A 456 -18.23 -28.79 -21.57
CA GLU A 456 -18.66 -29.12 -20.20
C GLU A 456 -18.50 -27.92 -19.25
N GLN A 457 -17.37 -27.21 -19.32
CA GLN A 457 -17.13 -26.00 -18.53
C GLN A 457 -18.16 -24.90 -18.84
N LYS A 458 -18.48 -24.68 -20.12
CA LYS A 458 -19.53 -23.75 -20.54
C LYS A 458 -20.88 -24.10 -19.93
N PHE A 459 -21.26 -25.38 -19.97
CA PHE A 459 -22.51 -25.85 -19.37
C PHE A 459 -22.58 -25.61 -17.85
N LEU A 460 -21.47 -25.85 -17.13
CA LEU A 460 -21.40 -25.58 -15.69
C LEU A 460 -21.54 -24.09 -15.36
N VAL A 461 -20.87 -23.22 -16.12
CA VAL A 461 -20.96 -21.76 -15.95
C VAL A 461 -22.37 -21.26 -16.28
N GLU A 462 -23.01 -21.78 -17.34
CA GLU A 462 -24.40 -21.45 -17.66
C GLU A 462 -25.38 -21.84 -16.54
N ASN A 463 -25.20 -23.01 -15.93
CA ASN A 463 -26.01 -23.43 -14.77
C ASN A 463 -25.77 -22.54 -13.54
N GLN A 464 -24.52 -22.12 -13.29
CA GLN A 464 -24.20 -21.18 -12.21
C GLN A 464 -24.86 -19.81 -12.42
N ILE A 465 -24.82 -19.28 -13.65
CA ILE A 465 -25.51 -18.04 -14.02
C ILE A 465 -27.01 -18.15 -13.75
N GLN A 466 -27.64 -19.26 -14.15
CA GLN A 466 -29.07 -19.49 -13.89
C GLN A 466 -29.39 -19.55 -12.40
N GLN A 467 -28.54 -20.20 -11.60
CA GLN A 467 -28.72 -20.31 -10.15
C GLN A 467 -28.55 -18.95 -9.47
N PHE A 468 -27.53 -18.18 -9.84
CA PHE A 468 -27.24 -16.87 -9.25
C PHE A 468 -28.31 -15.84 -9.62
N THR A 469 -28.87 -15.95 -10.83
CA THR A 469 -30.04 -15.17 -11.26
C THR A 469 -31.28 -15.48 -10.41
N LYS A 470 -31.54 -16.76 -10.11
CA LYS A 470 -32.63 -17.17 -9.20
C LYS A 470 -32.41 -16.64 -7.78
N ASP A 471 -31.17 -16.69 -7.31
CA ASP A 471 -30.79 -16.28 -5.95
C ASP A 471 -30.58 -14.76 -5.80
N ARG A 472 -30.82 -13.97 -6.87
CA ARG A 472 -30.69 -12.50 -6.92
C ARG A 472 -29.31 -11.99 -6.50
N LYS A 473 -28.26 -12.77 -6.75
CA LYS A 473 -26.85 -12.40 -6.51
C LYS A 473 -26.25 -11.79 -7.78
N PHE A 474 -26.50 -10.50 -7.98
CA PHE A 474 -26.13 -9.80 -9.21
C PHE A 474 -24.65 -9.36 -9.27
N ASP A 475 -24.00 -9.19 -8.13
CA ASP A 475 -22.62 -8.68 -8.05
C ASP A 475 -21.57 -9.62 -8.70
N GLU A 476 -21.86 -10.93 -8.75
CA GLU A 476 -20.97 -11.95 -9.33
C GLU A 476 -21.41 -12.40 -10.73
N LEU A 477 -22.54 -11.89 -11.24
CA LEU A 477 -23.12 -12.32 -12.52
C LEU A 477 -22.30 -11.81 -13.70
N ASP A 478 -21.81 -10.56 -13.64
CA ASP A 478 -21.03 -9.95 -14.73
C ASP A 478 -19.74 -10.72 -14.99
N ALA A 479 -19.05 -11.19 -13.92
CA ALA A 479 -17.84 -11.98 -14.05
C ALA A 479 -18.12 -13.36 -14.68
N LEU A 480 -19.23 -14.01 -14.33
CA LEU A 480 -19.63 -15.29 -14.92
C LEU A 480 -20.05 -15.16 -16.39
N ILE A 481 -20.71 -14.04 -16.76
CA ILE A 481 -21.08 -13.75 -18.15
C ILE A 481 -19.82 -13.55 -19.01
N ILE A 482 -18.85 -12.77 -18.54
CA ILE A 482 -17.57 -12.59 -19.24
C ILE A 482 -16.85 -13.93 -19.39
N ASN A 483 -16.81 -14.74 -18.33
CA ASN A 483 -16.18 -16.06 -18.38
C ASN A 483 -16.86 -17.00 -19.41
N LYS A 484 -18.19 -16.96 -19.49
CA LYS A 484 -18.95 -17.70 -20.50
C LYS A 484 -18.62 -17.25 -21.93
N GLU A 485 -18.49 -15.95 -22.16
CA GLU A 485 -18.13 -15.39 -23.48
C GLU A 485 -16.72 -15.84 -23.90
N GLU A 486 -15.73 -15.74 -23.01
CA GLU A 486 -14.35 -16.19 -23.26
C GLU A 486 -14.26 -17.70 -23.58
N ILE A 487 -14.98 -18.54 -22.82
CA ILE A 487 -15.05 -19.98 -23.10
C ILE A 487 -15.72 -20.23 -24.46
N SER A 488 -16.77 -19.48 -24.78
CA SER A 488 -17.48 -19.63 -26.07
C SER A 488 -16.60 -19.23 -27.26
N ASP A 489 -15.83 -18.16 -27.15
CA ASP A 489 -14.89 -17.73 -28.19
C ASP A 489 -13.77 -18.76 -28.41
N THR A 490 -13.30 -19.38 -27.32
CA THR A 490 -12.29 -20.44 -27.37
C THR A 490 -12.84 -21.72 -28.02
N ILE A 491 -14.09 -22.07 -27.73
CA ILE A 491 -14.80 -23.19 -28.39
C ILE A 491 -14.90 -22.92 -29.89
N ASN A 492 -15.33 -21.72 -30.29
CA ASN A 492 -15.46 -21.36 -31.71
C ASN A 492 -14.11 -21.44 -32.45
N GLN A 493 -13.01 -21.01 -31.81
CA GLN A 493 -11.67 -21.13 -32.38
C GLN A 493 -11.24 -22.59 -32.56
N LEU A 494 -11.50 -23.44 -31.56
CA LEU A 494 -11.19 -24.87 -31.63
C LEU A 494 -12.04 -25.60 -32.69
N GLU A 495 -13.31 -25.22 -32.85
CA GLU A 495 -14.17 -25.74 -33.91
C GLU A 495 -13.68 -25.32 -35.32
N GLU A 496 -13.23 -24.06 -35.48
CA GLU A 496 -12.63 -23.57 -36.71
C GLU A 496 -11.30 -24.29 -37.04
N GLU A 497 -10.48 -24.56 -36.01
CA GLU A 497 -9.23 -25.32 -36.15
C GLU A 497 -9.47 -26.80 -36.47
N LEU A 498 -10.52 -27.42 -35.90
CA LEU A 498 -10.90 -28.81 -36.17
C LEU A 498 -11.54 -28.99 -37.56
N GLY A 499 -12.28 -27.98 -38.05
CA GLY A 499 -12.94 -28.02 -39.35
C GLY A 499 -13.83 -29.26 -39.53
N GLU A 500 -13.62 -30.02 -40.62
CA GLU A 500 -14.34 -31.27 -40.91
C GLU A 500 -14.08 -32.41 -39.90
N PHE A 501 -13.09 -32.25 -39.00
CA PHE A 501 -12.77 -33.21 -37.95
C PHE A 501 -13.39 -32.84 -36.59
N GLY A 502 -14.32 -31.88 -36.54
CA GLY A 502 -15.23 -31.68 -35.40
C GLY A 502 -16.04 -32.95 -35.08
N PHE A 503 -16.82 -32.91 -34.00
CA PHE A 503 -17.67 -34.05 -33.63
C PHE A 503 -18.75 -34.35 -34.67
#